data_AF-A0A7C3LKG2-F1
#
_entry.id   AF-A0A7C3LKG2-F1
#
_cell.length_a   1.000
_cell.length_b   1.000
_cell.length_c   1.000
_cell.angle_alpha   90.00
_cell.angle_beta   90.00
_cell.angle_gamma   90.00
#
_symmetry.space_group_name_H-M   'P 1'
#
loop_
_entity.id
_entity.type
_entity.pdbx_description
1 polymer ?
#
loop_
_entity_poly.entity_id
_entity_poly.type
_entity_poly.pdbx_seq_one_letter_code
_entity_poly.pdbx_strand_id
1 'polypeptide(L)'
;MKKLIVIALFLNATLLGGRFWQEMPASAQGGGGGEPATDKRFCADPSGDGTVDISDAVNILNFLFTGGSPPYCIAQELSLPEGLTDQQGEILSHMSIVELPIDDTGRTAKTLRISGLNVQIVNGSGSTASSTNNTGNLIVGYQEMRTQPEENRRIGSHNLIVGKLHNYVSAGGLVVGIHNTIGGLYASVSGGSDNTADGESSSVSGGSLNVASGSQASVSGGSQNVASGLQASVSGGKANLAGGLITAVSGGANNRAEGNAASVSGGFLNVASGNRSSVSGGQENEAAGYGSSVSGGGGPPSPEIGEPQGNKALGDYSVVAGGQVNVAGPGPNSTVTGGNNNKALGSFSSVTGGDGNVASGSFSSITGGRSNTAGGSYASVSGTCNRVEADECGITP
;
A
#
# COMPACT_ATOMS: atom_id res chain seq x y z
N MET A 1 -37.37 -73.56 -12.81
CA MET A 1 -36.98 -72.47 -13.73
C MET A 1 -36.34 -71.35 -12.94
N LYS A 2 -35.14 -70.92 -13.39
CA LYS A 2 -34.53 -69.60 -13.16
C LYS A 2 -34.33 -69.18 -11.70
N LYS A 3 -33.19 -69.55 -11.09
CA LYS A 3 -32.41 -68.73 -10.10
C LYS A 3 -31.24 -69.48 -9.41
N LEU A 4 -30.51 -70.36 -10.11
CA LEU A 4 -29.24 -70.91 -9.57
C LEU A 4 -28.04 -70.83 -10.52
N ILE A 5 -28.12 -69.99 -11.55
CA ILE A 5 -27.04 -69.72 -12.52
C ILE A 5 -26.10 -68.59 -12.05
N VAL A 6 -26.41 -67.89 -10.96
CA VAL A 6 -25.66 -66.68 -10.55
C VAL A 6 -24.50 -66.99 -9.58
N ILE A 7 -24.40 -68.20 -9.01
CA ILE A 7 -23.37 -68.53 -8.01
C ILE A 7 -22.12 -69.20 -8.64
N ALA A 8 -22.19 -69.70 -9.87
CA ALA A 8 -21.08 -70.42 -10.50
C ALA A 8 -20.07 -69.53 -11.28
N LEU A 9 -20.38 -68.25 -11.50
CA LEU A 9 -19.55 -67.35 -12.33
C LEU A 9 -18.62 -66.43 -11.53
N PHE A 10 -18.74 -66.37 -10.20
CA PHE A 10 -17.90 -65.52 -9.36
C PHE A 10 -16.68 -66.20 -8.74
N LEU A 11 -16.52 -67.53 -8.93
CA LEU A 11 -15.44 -68.29 -8.28
C LEU A 11 -14.17 -68.50 -9.15
N ASN A 12 -14.12 -68.03 -10.40
CA ASN A 12 -12.99 -68.26 -11.30
C ASN A 12 -12.10 -67.03 -11.56
N ALA A 13 -12.41 -65.85 -11.00
CA ALA A 13 -11.63 -64.64 -11.23
C ALA A 13 -10.51 -64.40 -10.19
N THR A 14 -10.40 -65.24 -9.16
CA THR A 14 -9.39 -65.13 -8.09
C THR A 14 -8.08 -65.87 -8.37
N LEU A 15 -7.85 -66.36 -9.59
CA LEU A 15 -6.69 -67.22 -9.91
C LEU A 15 -5.70 -66.65 -10.95
N LEU A 16 -5.79 -65.37 -11.33
CA LEU A 16 -5.04 -64.81 -12.48
C LEU A 16 -4.38 -63.45 -12.25
N GLY A 17 -3.86 -63.18 -11.04
CA GLY A 17 -3.36 -61.84 -10.70
C GLY A 17 -2.04 -61.74 -9.93
N GLY A 18 -1.17 -62.75 -9.95
CA GLY A 18 0.07 -62.65 -9.17
C GLY A 18 1.22 -63.48 -9.70
N ARG A 19 2.32 -62.78 -9.99
CA ARG A 19 3.68 -63.26 -10.33
C ARG A 19 3.85 -63.60 -11.82
N PHE A 20 4.85 -63.15 -12.58
CA PHE A 20 6.26 -62.80 -12.38
C PHE A 20 6.67 -61.88 -13.56
N TRP A 21 7.18 -60.66 -13.38
CA TRP A 21 8.62 -60.28 -13.42
C TRP A 21 9.57 -61.24 -14.15
N GLN A 22 10.14 -60.84 -15.30
CA GLN A 22 11.58 -60.54 -15.49
C GLN A 22 11.97 -60.32 -16.98
N GLU A 23 12.50 -59.13 -17.23
CA GLU A 23 13.64 -58.72 -18.10
C GLU A 23 13.91 -59.37 -19.48
N MET A 24 13.83 -58.52 -20.53
CA MET A 24 14.86 -58.15 -21.55
C MET A 24 15.60 -59.26 -22.37
N PRO A 25 16.34 -58.96 -23.47
CA PRO A 25 16.51 -57.75 -24.30
C PRO A 25 16.47 -58.00 -25.85
N ALA A 26 16.72 -56.91 -26.60
CA ALA A 26 17.67 -56.81 -27.73
C ALA A 26 17.16 -56.78 -29.20
N SER A 27 17.41 -55.61 -29.83
CA SER A 27 18.12 -55.42 -31.13
C SER A 27 17.44 -55.95 -32.42
N ALA A 28 17.54 -55.38 -33.63
CA ALA A 28 18.15 -54.19 -34.19
C ALA A 28 17.59 -53.95 -35.62
N GLN A 29 17.76 -52.72 -36.11
CA GLN A 29 17.99 -52.30 -37.51
C GLN A 29 16.97 -52.61 -38.64
N GLY A 30 16.54 -51.53 -39.31
CA GLY A 30 16.75 -51.42 -40.77
C GLY A 30 15.61 -50.84 -41.63
N GLY A 31 15.62 -49.51 -41.81
CA GLY A 31 15.51 -48.88 -43.14
C GLY A 31 14.15 -48.66 -43.82
N GLY A 32 13.86 -47.38 -44.13
CA GLY A 32 13.33 -47.01 -45.45
C GLY A 32 11.94 -46.37 -45.53
N GLY A 33 11.87 -45.07 -45.26
CA GLY A 33 11.20 -44.05 -46.10
C GLY A 33 9.69 -44.14 -46.33
N GLY A 34 8.93 -43.31 -45.61
CA GLY A 34 7.59 -42.87 -45.98
C GLY A 34 6.75 -42.41 -44.78
N GLU A 35 6.88 -41.14 -44.37
CA GLU A 35 5.85 -40.45 -43.58
C GLU A 35 5.17 -39.40 -44.48
N PRO A 36 3.90 -38.98 -44.23
CA PRO A 36 3.23 -39.05 -42.92
C PRO A 36 1.75 -39.50 -42.95
N ALA A 37 1.33 -40.14 -41.86
CA ALA A 37 -0.07 -40.09 -41.43
C ALA A 37 -0.08 -39.77 -39.93
N THR A 38 0.00 -38.48 -39.65
CA THR A 38 -0.29 -37.91 -38.35
C THR A 38 -1.70 -38.29 -37.91
N ASP A 39 -1.79 -38.79 -36.68
CA ASP A 39 -2.97 -38.75 -35.81
C ASP A 39 -4.08 -39.78 -36.07
N LYS A 40 -3.87 -41.00 -35.52
CA LYS A 40 -4.86 -41.64 -34.63
C LYS A 40 -4.20 -42.77 -33.84
N ARG A 41 -4.11 -42.54 -32.53
CA ARG A 41 -3.79 -43.53 -31.50
C ARG A 41 -4.85 -44.63 -31.54
N PHE A 42 -4.53 -45.81 -32.06
CA PHE A 42 -5.49 -46.92 -32.06
C PHE A 42 -5.14 -47.93 -30.96
N CYS A 43 -5.80 -47.79 -29.81
CA CYS A 43 -5.80 -48.79 -28.74
C CYS A 43 -6.59 -50.07 -29.12
N ALA A 44 -6.78 -50.33 -30.40
CA ALA A 44 -7.72 -51.32 -30.95
C ALA A 44 -7.14 -52.16 -32.09
N ASP A 45 -5.82 -52.07 -32.35
CA ASP A 45 -5.07 -52.91 -33.30
C ASP A 45 -4.03 -53.80 -32.55
N PRO A 46 -4.49 -54.77 -31.73
CA PRO A 46 -3.64 -55.79 -31.10
C PRO A 46 -2.98 -56.73 -32.10
N SER A 47 -3.46 -56.81 -33.35
CA SER A 47 -2.83 -57.64 -34.38
C SER A 47 -1.58 -56.99 -34.99
N GLY A 48 -1.49 -55.65 -34.91
CA GLY A 48 -0.39 -54.84 -35.42
C GLY A 48 -0.41 -54.68 -36.94
N ASP A 49 -1.57 -54.89 -37.58
CA ASP A 49 -1.70 -54.88 -39.04
C ASP A 49 -2.06 -53.51 -39.63
N GLY A 50 -2.26 -52.50 -38.77
CA GLY A 50 -2.56 -51.13 -39.14
C GLY A 50 -4.04 -50.88 -39.41
N THR A 51 -4.90 -51.89 -39.28
CA THR A 51 -6.36 -51.78 -39.41
C THR A 51 -7.05 -52.12 -38.09
N VAL A 52 -8.26 -51.61 -37.90
CA VAL A 52 -9.10 -52.00 -36.74
C VAL A 52 -10.27 -52.79 -37.26
N ASP A 53 -10.14 -54.11 -37.22
CA ASP A 53 -11.17 -55.03 -37.70
C ASP A 53 -11.34 -56.25 -36.79
N ILE A 54 -12.00 -57.31 -37.27
CA ILE A 54 -12.27 -58.49 -36.45
C ILE A 54 -11.01 -59.33 -36.20
N SER A 55 -9.97 -59.19 -37.05
CA SER A 55 -8.65 -59.81 -36.91
C SER A 55 -8.06 -59.51 -35.53
N ASP A 56 -8.29 -58.32 -35.02
CA ASP A 56 -7.82 -57.83 -33.74
C ASP A 56 -8.43 -58.56 -32.54
N ALA A 57 -9.76 -58.69 -32.55
CA ALA A 57 -10.46 -59.44 -31.52
C ALA A 57 -10.08 -60.92 -31.57
N VAL A 58 -9.92 -61.48 -32.77
CA VAL A 58 -9.47 -62.87 -32.97
C VAL A 58 -8.03 -63.05 -32.49
N ASN A 59 -7.15 -62.07 -32.70
CA ASN A 59 -5.75 -62.10 -32.25
C ASN A 59 -5.67 -62.16 -30.72
N ILE A 60 -6.43 -61.31 -30.02
CA ILE A 60 -6.53 -61.33 -28.56
C ILE A 60 -7.06 -62.68 -28.06
N LEU A 61 -8.13 -63.20 -28.67
CA LEU A 61 -8.73 -64.47 -28.24
C LEU A 61 -7.80 -65.67 -28.49
N ASN A 62 -7.06 -65.68 -29.61
CA ASN A 62 -6.07 -66.71 -29.89
C ASN A 62 -4.91 -66.69 -28.89
N PHE A 63 -4.41 -65.50 -28.56
CA PHE A 63 -3.41 -65.39 -27.50
C PHE A 63 -3.93 -65.92 -26.15
N LEU A 64 -5.13 -65.49 -25.73
CA LEU A 64 -5.69 -65.83 -24.42
C LEU A 64 -6.06 -67.31 -24.26
N PHE A 65 -6.54 -67.96 -25.32
CA PHE A 65 -7.19 -69.27 -25.20
C PHE A 65 -6.51 -70.40 -25.97
N THR A 66 -5.67 -70.08 -26.96
CA THR A 66 -5.03 -71.10 -27.82
C THR A 66 -3.51 -71.00 -27.85
N GLY A 67 -2.92 -70.06 -27.10
CA GLY A 67 -1.47 -69.89 -27.02
C GLY A 67 -0.85 -69.27 -28.28
N GLY A 68 -1.64 -68.50 -29.04
CA GLY A 68 -1.18 -67.74 -30.20
C GLY A 68 -0.13 -66.67 -29.84
N SER A 69 0.37 -65.96 -30.84
CA SER A 69 1.34 -64.87 -30.63
C SER A 69 0.76 -63.77 -29.71
N PRO A 70 1.57 -63.18 -28.81
CA PRO A 70 1.11 -62.09 -27.95
C PRO A 70 0.65 -60.88 -28.76
N PRO A 71 -0.39 -60.15 -28.29
CA PRO A 71 -0.83 -58.91 -28.89
C PRO A 71 0.32 -57.92 -29.02
N TYR A 72 0.31 -57.13 -30.09
CA TYR A 72 1.28 -56.07 -30.28
C TYR A 72 1.22 -55.09 -29.10
N CYS A 73 2.35 -54.91 -28.42
CA CYS A 73 2.42 -54.05 -27.24
C CYS A 73 2.36 -52.59 -27.68
N ILE A 74 1.19 -51.95 -27.51
CA ILE A 74 1.15 -50.49 -27.43
C ILE A 74 1.66 -50.13 -26.04
N ALA A 75 2.98 -50.11 -25.87
CA ALA A 75 3.57 -49.45 -24.74
C ALA A 75 3.17 -47.96 -24.85
N GLN A 76 2.16 -47.54 -24.10
CA GLN A 76 2.18 -46.18 -23.57
C GLN A 76 3.33 -46.13 -22.57
N GLU A 77 4.57 -46.09 -23.06
CA GLU A 77 5.44 -45.08 -22.49
C GLU A 77 4.68 -43.79 -22.71
N LEU A 78 4.24 -43.17 -21.61
CA LEU A 78 3.99 -41.75 -21.64
C LEU A 78 5.33 -41.15 -22.04
N SER A 79 5.56 -41.03 -23.35
CA SER A 79 6.74 -40.38 -23.89
C SER A 79 6.62 -38.94 -23.43
N LEU A 80 7.26 -38.66 -22.28
CA LEU A 80 7.80 -37.33 -22.05
C LEU A 80 8.49 -36.97 -23.37
N PRO A 81 8.20 -35.78 -23.93
CA PRO A 81 8.70 -35.41 -25.25
C PRO A 81 10.19 -35.70 -25.32
N GLU A 82 10.65 -36.23 -26.46
CA GLU A 82 12.05 -36.56 -26.74
C GLU A 82 13.01 -35.59 -26.02
N GLY A 83 14.02 -36.15 -25.33
CA GLY A 83 15.10 -35.50 -24.57
C GLY A 83 15.04 -33.98 -24.40
N LEU A 84 15.13 -33.52 -23.14
CA LEU A 84 15.27 -32.09 -22.83
C LEU A 84 16.28 -31.42 -23.76
N THR A 85 15.93 -30.26 -24.32
CA THR A 85 16.91 -29.46 -25.06
C THR A 85 18.06 -29.05 -24.14
N ASP A 86 19.24 -28.75 -24.69
CA ASP A 86 20.39 -28.29 -23.89
C ASP A 86 20.01 -27.13 -22.97
N GLN A 87 19.20 -26.19 -23.47
CA GLN A 87 18.69 -25.05 -22.69
C GLN A 87 17.73 -25.48 -21.58
N GLN A 88 16.84 -26.45 -21.83
CA GLN A 88 15.96 -26.98 -20.79
C GLN A 88 16.75 -27.75 -19.72
N GLY A 89 17.76 -28.51 -20.13
CA GLY A 89 18.70 -29.19 -19.23
C GLY A 89 19.47 -28.19 -18.35
N GLU A 90 19.95 -27.09 -18.93
CA GLU A 90 20.63 -26.02 -18.21
C GLU A 90 19.71 -25.37 -17.17
N ILE A 91 18.49 -24.95 -17.57
CA ILE A 91 17.50 -24.38 -16.63
C ILE A 91 17.22 -25.34 -15.47
N LEU A 92 16.98 -26.61 -15.77
CA LEU A 92 16.70 -27.63 -14.76
C LEU A 92 17.90 -27.93 -13.87
N SER A 93 19.13 -27.76 -14.36
CA SER A 93 20.34 -27.90 -13.53
C SER A 93 20.41 -26.86 -12.40
N HIS A 94 19.71 -25.73 -12.54
CA HIS A 94 19.60 -24.68 -11.53
C HIS A 94 18.36 -24.81 -10.63
N MET A 95 17.42 -25.71 -10.94
CA MET A 95 16.14 -25.85 -10.22
C MET A 95 16.09 -27.19 -9.49
N SER A 96 15.73 -27.16 -8.20
CA SER A 96 15.53 -28.38 -7.40
C SER A 96 14.31 -28.25 -6.50
N ILE A 97 13.60 -29.36 -6.28
CA ILE A 97 12.57 -29.43 -5.25
C ILE A 97 13.24 -29.93 -3.98
N VAL A 98 13.17 -29.14 -2.91
CA VAL A 98 13.73 -29.46 -1.60
C VAL A 98 12.65 -29.45 -0.53
N GLU A 99 12.84 -30.20 0.54
CA GLU A 99 11.98 -30.17 1.73
C GLU A 99 12.60 -29.21 2.75
N LEU A 100 11.94 -28.08 3.02
CA LEU A 100 12.37 -27.11 4.04
C LEU A 100 11.57 -27.31 5.34
N PRO A 101 12.21 -27.27 6.52
CA PRO A 101 11.50 -27.32 7.80
C PRO A 101 10.49 -26.17 7.92
N ILE A 102 9.28 -26.48 8.38
CA ILE A 102 8.24 -25.46 8.66
C ILE A 102 8.03 -25.21 10.16
N ASP A 103 8.62 -26.05 11.01
CA ASP A 103 8.63 -25.89 12.47
C ASP A 103 9.73 -26.73 13.12
N ASP A 104 9.88 -26.58 14.44
CA ASP A 104 10.83 -27.32 15.27
C ASP A 104 10.40 -28.76 15.56
N THR A 105 9.25 -29.21 15.03
CA THR A 105 8.71 -30.58 15.25
C THR A 105 9.09 -31.55 14.14
N GLY A 106 9.88 -31.09 13.17
CA GLY A 106 10.37 -31.91 12.06
C GLY A 106 9.42 -32.00 10.87
N ARG A 107 8.34 -31.20 10.82
CA ARG A 107 7.52 -31.10 9.62
C ARG A 107 8.26 -30.31 8.54
N THR A 108 8.09 -30.70 7.29
CA THR A 108 8.71 -30.03 6.14
C THR A 108 7.67 -29.62 5.09
N ALA A 109 8.05 -28.70 4.21
CA ALA A 109 7.29 -28.32 3.03
C ALA A 109 8.16 -28.33 1.77
N LYS A 110 7.57 -28.82 0.69
CA LYS A 110 8.15 -28.78 -0.66
C LYS A 110 8.38 -27.34 -1.09
N THR A 111 9.61 -27.04 -1.46
CA THR A 111 10.05 -25.72 -1.89
C THR A 111 10.83 -25.85 -3.20
N LEU A 112 10.47 -25.04 -4.19
CA LEU A 112 11.30 -24.87 -5.38
C LEU A 112 12.50 -23.99 -5.02
N ARG A 113 13.71 -24.53 -5.18
CA ARG A 113 14.97 -23.81 -5.01
C ARG A 113 15.60 -23.54 -6.37
N ILE A 114 15.92 -22.27 -6.62
CA ILE A 114 16.69 -21.80 -7.77
C ILE A 114 18.08 -21.43 -7.25
N SER A 115 19.14 -22.05 -7.77
CA SER A 115 20.52 -21.88 -7.28
C SER A 115 21.47 -21.42 -8.38
N GLY A 116 22.36 -20.47 -8.06
CA GLY A 116 23.36 -19.98 -9.00
C GLY A 116 22.83 -19.05 -10.11
N LEU A 117 21.57 -18.63 -10.03
CA LEU A 117 20.93 -17.69 -10.97
C LEU A 117 20.11 -16.63 -10.23
N ASN A 118 19.94 -15.47 -10.88
CA ASN A 118 18.92 -14.49 -10.52
C ASN A 118 17.60 -14.82 -11.21
N VAL A 119 16.47 -14.48 -10.58
CA VAL A 119 15.15 -14.55 -11.23
C VAL A 119 14.76 -13.16 -11.71
N GLN A 120 14.48 -13.03 -13.01
CA GLN A 120 13.98 -11.80 -13.61
C GLN A 120 12.58 -12.05 -14.19
N ILE A 121 11.62 -11.21 -13.80
CA ILE A 121 10.25 -11.25 -14.34
C ILE A 121 10.07 -9.99 -15.18
N VAL A 122 9.96 -10.16 -16.49
CA VAL A 122 9.81 -9.07 -17.45
C VAL A 122 8.39 -9.04 -18.00
N ASN A 123 7.89 -7.85 -18.31
CA ASN A 123 6.59 -7.67 -18.96
C ASN A 123 6.66 -7.77 -20.50
N GLY A 124 7.86 -7.90 -21.07
CA GLY A 124 8.08 -8.01 -22.52
C GLY A 124 8.00 -6.70 -23.31
N SER A 125 7.87 -5.53 -22.67
CA SER A 125 7.78 -4.24 -23.38
C SER A 125 9.14 -3.59 -23.70
N GLY A 126 10.24 -4.18 -23.24
CA GLY A 126 11.59 -3.66 -23.44
C GLY A 126 12.00 -2.50 -22.51
N SER A 127 11.13 -2.05 -21.60
CA SER A 127 11.46 -1.03 -20.59
C SER A 127 10.52 -1.09 -19.38
N THR A 128 11.01 -0.74 -18.20
CA THR A 128 10.30 -0.86 -16.92
C THR A 128 9.09 0.08 -16.79
N ALA A 129 9.13 1.27 -17.41
CA ALA A 129 8.17 2.36 -17.15
C ALA A 129 7.39 2.84 -18.39
N SER A 130 7.64 2.29 -19.58
CA SER A 130 7.06 2.82 -20.83
C SER A 130 5.65 2.29 -21.16
N SER A 131 5.31 1.09 -20.68
CA SER A 131 3.98 0.51 -20.84
C SER A 131 3.70 -0.54 -19.76
N THR A 132 2.51 -0.47 -19.17
CA THR A 132 1.98 -1.50 -18.30
C THR A 132 1.05 -2.40 -19.11
N ASN A 133 1.23 -3.71 -19.02
CA ASN A 133 0.44 -4.69 -19.77
C ASN A 133 -0.01 -5.86 -18.88
N ASN A 134 -0.19 -5.58 -17.58
CA ASN A 134 -0.60 -6.55 -16.56
C ASN A 134 0.39 -7.69 -16.26
N THR A 135 1.49 -7.81 -17.01
CA THR A 135 2.52 -8.84 -16.83
C THR A 135 3.78 -8.26 -16.18
N GLY A 136 4.76 -9.10 -15.83
CA GLY A 136 5.97 -8.67 -15.13
C GLY A 136 5.82 -8.55 -13.60
N ASN A 137 4.75 -9.08 -13.01
CA ASN A 137 4.47 -8.99 -11.57
C ASN A 137 4.83 -10.30 -10.85
N LEU A 138 5.32 -10.20 -9.61
CA LEU A 138 5.41 -11.34 -8.67
C LEU A 138 4.23 -11.29 -7.70
N ILE A 139 3.38 -12.31 -7.74
CA ILE A 139 2.17 -12.40 -6.90
C ILE A 139 2.36 -13.54 -5.89
N VAL A 140 2.30 -13.21 -4.60
CA VAL A 140 2.37 -14.15 -3.47
C VAL A 140 1.01 -14.20 -2.78
N GLY A 141 0.33 -15.33 -2.93
CA GLY A 141 -1.06 -15.52 -2.53
C GLY A 141 -2.00 -15.58 -3.73
N TYR A 142 -3.31 -15.53 -3.47
CA TYR A 142 -4.31 -15.52 -4.52
C TYR A 142 -4.64 -14.09 -4.94
N GLN A 143 -4.91 -13.89 -6.22
CA GLN A 143 -5.32 -12.61 -6.79
C GLN A 143 -6.81 -12.32 -6.48
N GLU A 144 -7.20 -12.41 -5.20
CA GLU A 144 -8.58 -12.31 -4.71
C GLU A 144 -9.19 -10.94 -5.04
N MET A 145 -10.40 -10.91 -5.61
CA MET A 145 -11.06 -9.70 -6.07
C MET A 145 -11.82 -8.97 -4.97
N ARG A 146 -11.84 -7.63 -5.04
CA ARG A 146 -12.76 -6.79 -4.28
C ARG A 146 -14.21 -7.08 -4.68
N THR A 147 -15.13 -7.02 -3.71
CA THR A 147 -16.57 -7.20 -3.95
C THR A 147 -17.22 -5.91 -4.41
N GLN A 148 -18.20 -6.00 -5.31
CA GLN A 148 -18.96 -4.84 -5.79
C GLN A 148 -19.53 -4.01 -4.62
N PRO A 149 -19.50 -2.66 -4.70
CA PRO A 149 -19.29 -1.84 -5.90
C PRO A 149 -17.82 -1.50 -6.22
N GLU A 150 -16.84 -2.09 -5.52
CA GLU A 150 -15.44 -1.69 -5.66
C GLU A 150 -14.81 -2.17 -6.97
N GLU A 151 -14.13 -1.27 -7.68
CA GLU A 151 -13.44 -1.58 -8.93
C GLU A 151 -12.13 -2.35 -8.68
N ASN A 152 -11.87 -3.38 -9.49
CA ASN A 152 -10.62 -4.13 -9.47
C ASN A 152 -9.71 -3.63 -10.61
N ARG A 153 -8.72 -2.80 -10.28
CA ARG A 153 -7.78 -2.19 -11.23
C ARG A 153 -6.38 -2.78 -11.07
N ARG A 154 -6.04 -3.75 -11.93
CA ARG A 154 -4.80 -4.57 -11.86
C ARG A 154 -4.02 -4.54 -13.16
N ILE A 155 -3.86 -3.34 -13.69
CA ILE A 155 -3.23 -3.08 -14.99
C ILE A 155 -1.73 -2.83 -14.90
N GLY A 156 -1.18 -2.75 -13.69
CA GLY A 156 0.24 -2.49 -13.45
C GLY A 156 1.18 -3.64 -13.85
N SER A 157 2.47 -3.31 -13.93
CA SER A 157 3.57 -4.22 -14.28
C SER A 157 4.74 -4.04 -13.30
N HIS A 158 5.68 -4.99 -13.24
CA HIS A 158 6.89 -4.85 -12.40
C HIS A 158 6.61 -4.65 -10.90
N ASN A 159 5.52 -5.20 -10.38
CA ASN A 159 5.14 -5.07 -8.97
C ASN A 159 5.42 -6.35 -8.17
N LEU A 160 5.68 -6.18 -6.86
CA LEU A 160 5.60 -7.24 -5.87
C LEU A 160 4.27 -7.11 -5.10
N ILE A 161 3.43 -8.14 -5.18
CA ILE A 161 2.08 -8.17 -4.63
C ILE A 161 1.98 -9.30 -3.63
N VAL A 162 1.66 -9.00 -2.37
CA VAL A 162 1.58 -9.99 -1.29
C VAL A 162 0.31 -9.79 -0.48
N GLY A 163 -0.57 -10.78 -0.46
CA GLY A 163 -1.86 -10.69 0.22
C GLY A 163 -3.02 -10.50 -0.75
N LYS A 164 -4.07 -9.79 -0.32
CA LYS A 164 -5.39 -9.90 -0.97
C LYS A 164 -6.08 -8.57 -1.23
N LEU A 165 -6.99 -8.58 -2.20
CA LEU A 165 -7.86 -7.45 -2.54
C LEU A 165 -7.12 -6.19 -3.01
N HIS A 166 -5.90 -6.35 -3.53
CA HIS A 166 -5.09 -5.21 -3.98
C HIS A 166 -5.52 -4.66 -5.35
N ASN A 167 -5.31 -3.35 -5.50
CA ASN A 167 -5.31 -2.65 -6.78
C ASN A 167 -3.90 -2.10 -7.05
N TYR A 168 -3.45 -2.20 -8.28
CA TYR A 168 -2.14 -1.76 -8.74
C TYR A 168 -2.20 -1.43 -10.22
N VAL A 169 -2.01 -0.16 -10.57
CA VAL A 169 -2.24 0.32 -11.95
C VAL A 169 -0.99 0.83 -12.65
N SER A 170 0.11 0.98 -11.92
CA SER A 170 1.37 1.54 -12.42
C SER A 170 2.51 0.52 -12.37
N ALA A 171 3.75 1.00 -12.48
CA ALA A 171 4.94 0.17 -12.54
C ALA A 171 5.88 0.34 -11.34
N GLY A 172 6.58 -0.75 -10.99
CA GLY A 172 7.69 -0.74 -10.04
C GLY A 172 7.27 -0.62 -8.57
N GLY A 173 6.05 -1.03 -8.23
CA GLY A 173 5.50 -0.85 -6.89
C GLY A 173 5.55 -2.08 -5.98
N LEU A 174 5.34 -1.84 -4.70
CA LEU A 174 5.20 -2.85 -3.65
C LEU A 174 3.81 -2.71 -3.03
N VAL A 175 3.04 -3.79 -2.95
CA VAL A 175 1.75 -3.78 -2.25
C VAL A 175 1.58 -5.03 -1.40
N VAL A 176 1.50 -4.83 -0.10
CA VAL A 176 1.41 -5.90 0.91
C VAL A 176 0.22 -5.67 1.82
N GLY A 177 -0.48 -6.73 2.22
CA GLY A 177 -1.52 -6.68 3.26
C GLY A 177 -2.92 -7.02 2.73
N ILE A 178 -3.90 -6.17 3.07
CA ILE A 178 -5.31 -6.39 2.70
C ILE A 178 -5.87 -5.11 2.10
N HIS A 179 -6.48 -5.20 0.93
CA HIS A 179 -7.28 -4.11 0.36
C HIS A 179 -6.50 -2.79 0.12
N ASN A 180 -5.19 -2.87 -0.10
CA ASN A 180 -4.36 -1.71 -0.41
C ASN A 180 -4.35 -1.36 -1.91
N THR A 181 -4.04 -0.11 -2.24
CA THR A 181 -3.96 0.43 -3.60
C THR A 181 -2.61 1.11 -3.84
N ILE A 182 -1.95 0.80 -4.96
CA ILE A 182 -0.80 1.56 -5.47
C ILE A 182 -1.11 2.12 -6.88
N GLY A 183 -1.12 3.45 -6.99
CA GLY A 183 -1.47 4.17 -8.22
C GLY A 183 -0.30 4.85 -8.91
N GLY A 184 0.72 5.26 -8.17
CA GLY A 184 1.87 6.00 -8.69
C GLY A 184 2.99 5.10 -9.21
N LEU A 185 3.83 5.63 -10.11
CA LEU A 185 5.10 4.99 -10.46
C LEU A 185 5.96 4.85 -9.20
N TYR A 186 6.53 3.67 -8.97
CA TYR A 186 7.39 3.36 -7.82
C TYR A 186 6.70 3.55 -6.45
N ALA A 187 5.37 3.55 -6.40
CA ALA A 187 4.64 3.69 -5.16
C ALA A 187 4.71 2.41 -4.30
N SER A 188 4.66 2.55 -2.97
CA SER A 188 4.73 1.42 -2.06
C SER A 188 3.71 1.48 -0.93
N VAL A 189 3.08 0.34 -0.64
CA VAL A 189 2.35 0.07 0.58
C VAL A 189 2.93 -1.19 1.22
N SER A 190 3.63 -1.03 2.35
CA SER A 190 4.40 -2.12 2.96
C SER A 190 3.57 -3.05 3.87
N GLY A 191 2.30 -2.70 4.16
CA GLY A 191 1.41 -3.52 4.96
C GLY A 191 0.10 -2.81 5.32
N GLY A 192 -0.61 -3.36 6.31
CA GLY A 192 -1.86 -2.79 6.82
C GLY A 192 -3.07 -3.06 5.93
N SER A 193 -4.14 -2.29 6.15
CA SER A 193 -5.38 -2.40 5.39
C SER A 193 -5.86 -1.08 4.80
N ASP A 194 -6.50 -1.12 3.64
CA ASP A 194 -7.21 0.03 3.07
C ASP A 194 -6.32 1.27 2.83
N ASN A 195 -5.02 1.08 2.66
CA ASN A 195 -4.07 2.15 2.40
C ASN A 195 -3.93 2.41 0.89
N THR A 196 -3.68 3.67 0.53
CA THR A 196 -3.53 4.12 -0.86
C THR A 196 -2.25 4.93 -1.03
N ALA A 197 -1.39 4.52 -1.95
CA ALA A 197 -0.20 5.27 -2.37
C ALA A 197 -0.31 5.58 -3.87
N ASP A 198 -0.79 6.78 -4.21
CA ASP A 198 -1.15 7.17 -5.58
C ASP A 198 -0.16 8.15 -6.22
N GLY A 199 0.65 8.84 -5.42
CA GLY A 199 1.69 9.73 -5.93
C GLY A 199 2.89 8.96 -6.48
N GLU A 200 3.59 9.54 -7.46
CA GLU A 200 4.89 9.02 -7.90
C GLU A 200 5.87 8.92 -6.73
N SER A 201 6.52 7.77 -6.56
CA SER A 201 7.42 7.47 -5.43
C SER A 201 6.81 7.73 -4.05
N SER A 202 5.48 7.67 -3.94
CA SER A 202 4.78 7.79 -2.66
C SER A 202 4.89 6.50 -1.84
N SER A 203 4.79 6.63 -0.52
CA SER A 203 4.89 5.47 0.37
C SER A 203 3.91 5.52 1.54
N VAL A 204 3.34 4.36 1.86
CA VAL A 204 2.63 4.11 3.11
C VAL A 204 3.24 2.87 3.78
N SER A 205 3.82 3.04 4.96
CA SER A 205 4.48 1.90 5.62
C SER A 205 3.50 0.90 6.24
N GLY A 206 2.27 1.33 6.56
CA GLY A 206 1.21 0.45 7.08
C GLY A 206 0.04 1.23 7.69
N GLY A 207 -0.63 0.62 8.67
CA GLY A 207 -1.80 1.20 9.32
C GLY A 207 -3.11 0.94 8.57
N SER A 208 -4.10 1.80 8.77
CA SER A 208 -5.43 1.65 8.16
C SER A 208 -5.94 2.94 7.54
N LEU A 209 -6.47 2.88 6.32
CA LEU A 209 -7.11 4.02 5.65
C LEU A 209 -6.17 5.22 5.41
N ASN A 210 -4.86 5.00 5.31
CA ASN A 210 -3.91 6.08 5.03
C ASN A 210 -3.79 6.35 3.53
N VAL A 211 -3.59 7.62 3.16
CA VAL A 211 -3.50 8.05 1.75
C VAL A 211 -2.25 8.90 1.54
N ALA A 212 -1.33 8.45 0.69
CA ALA A 212 -0.21 9.22 0.18
C ALA A 212 -0.42 9.51 -1.31
N SER A 213 -1.01 10.66 -1.65
CA SER A 213 -1.38 11.00 -3.04
C SER A 213 -0.46 12.02 -3.70
N GLY A 214 0.34 12.75 -2.93
CA GLY A 214 1.35 13.66 -3.48
C GLY A 214 2.57 12.90 -4.01
N SER A 215 3.25 13.44 -5.03
CA SER A 215 4.55 12.89 -5.46
C SER A 215 5.56 12.96 -4.31
N GLN A 216 6.32 11.89 -4.09
CA GLN A 216 7.24 11.70 -2.96
C GLN A 216 6.59 11.86 -1.57
N ALA A 217 5.26 11.78 -1.49
CA ALA A 217 4.56 11.87 -0.21
C ALA A 217 4.75 10.60 0.62
N SER A 218 4.79 10.74 1.94
CA SER A 218 4.97 9.61 2.85
C SER A 218 4.00 9.62 4.02
N VAL A 219 3.46 8.44 4.33
CA VAL A 219 2.72 8.20 5.57
C VAL A 219 3.32 6.99 6.28
N SER A 220 3.93 7.19 7.46
CA SER A 220 4.60 6.08 8.16
C SER A 220 3.63 5.11 8.86
N GLY A 221 2.36 5.48 9.05
CA GLY A 221 1.34 4.59 9.62
C GLY A 221 0.17 5.34 10.25
N GLY A 222 -0.46 4.72 11.24
CA GLY A 222 -1.63 5.28 11.92
C GLY A 222 -2.95 5.00 11.20
N SER A 223 -3.95 5.86 11.40
CA SER A 223 -5.28 5.69 10.80
C SER A 223 -5.79 6.97 10.13
N GLN A 224 -6.30 6.87 8.90
CA GLN A 224 -6.93 7.99 8.18
C GLN A 224 -6.01 9.19 7.93
N ASN A 225 -4.69 8.98 7.90
CA ASN A 225 -3.75 10.06 7.62
C ASN A 225 -3.64 10.31 6.11
N VAL A 226 -3.55 11.57 5.70
CA VAL A 226 -3.49 11.99 4.30
C VAL A 226 -2.26 12.88 4.07
N ALA A 227 -1.34 12.44 3.21
CA ALA A 227 -0.25 13.23 2.68
C ALA A 227 -0.51 13.49 1.19
N SER A 228 -1.09 14.65 0.86
CA SER A 228 -1.54 14.97 -0.50
C SER A 228 -0.68 16.00 -1.24
N GLY A 229 0.15 16.76 -0.53
CA GLY A 229 1.10 17.69 -1.15
C GLY A 229 2.36 17.01 -1.71
N LEU A 230 3.02 17.64 -2.68
CA LEU A 230 4.34 17.21 -3.16
C LEU A 230 5.34 17.21 -1.98
N GLN A 231 6.05 16.09 -1.77
CA GLN A 231 6.97 15.88 -0.64
C GLN A 231 6.33 16.06 0.74
N ALA A 232 5.01 15.91 0.86
CA ALA A 232 4.30 15.96 2.14
C ALA A 232 4.61 14.72 2.99
N SER A 233 4.65 14.88 4.31
CA SER A 233 4.91 13.79 5.24
C SER A 233 3.95 13.78 6.42
N VAL A 234 3.46 12.59 6.76
CA VAL A 234 2.74 12.34 8.01
C VAL A 234 3.38 11.17 8.73
N SER A 235 3.98 11.40 9.89
CA SER A 235 4.69 10.32 10.61
C SER A 235 3.75 9.34 11.32
N GLY A 236 2.46 9.68 11.50
CA GLY A 236 1.46 8.78 12.08
C GLY A 236 0.28 9.51 12.70
N GLY A 237 -0.36 8.87 13.68
CA GLY A 237 -1.52 9.43 14.39
C GLY A 237 -2.86 9.09 13.74
N LYS A 238 -3.88 9.92 13.97
CA LYS A 238 -5.23 9.71 13.45
C LYS A 238 -5.76 10.93 12.69
N ALA A 239 -6.22 10.75 11.46
CA ALA A 239 -6.91 11.79 10.69
C ALA A 239 -6.07 13.07 10.46
N ASN A 240 -4.75 12.94 10.35
CA ASN A 240 -3.88 14.09 10.06
C ASN A 240 -3.80 14.37 8.55
N LEU A 241 -3.68 15.63 8.16
CA LEU A 241 -3.57 16.09 6.77
C LEU A 241 -2.29 16.90 6.56
N ALA A 242 -1.40 16.44 5.69
CA ALA A 242 -0.30 17.22 5.12
C ALA A 242 -0.64 17.54 3.66
N GLY A 243 -1.24 18.72 3.43
CA GLY A 243 -1.87 19.12 2.17
C GLY A 243 -1.04 20.03 1.27
N GLY A 244 -0.16 20.85 1.85
CA GLY A 244 0.69 21.79 1.10
C GLY A 244 1.99 21.18 0.58
N LEU A 245 2.71 21.91 -0.29
CA LEU A 245 4.05 21.53 -0.77
C LEU A 245 5.04 21.43 0.41
N ILE A 246 5.82 20.35 0.52
CA ILE A 246 6.86 20.14 1.53
C ILE A 246 6.30 20.35 2.95
N THR A 247 5.11 19.81 3.22
CA THR A 247 4.47 19.89 4.55
C THR A 247 4.84 18.72 5.43
N ALA A 248 4.78 18.93 6.75
CA ALA A 248 5.03 17.88 7.73
C ALA A 248 4.01 17.90 8.86
N VAL A 249 3.43 16.74 9.15
CA VAL A 249 2.66 16.49 10.37
C VAL A 249 3.30 15.34 11.14
N SER A 250 3.89 15.61 12.30
CA SER A 250 4.64 14.58 13.04
C SER A 250 3.75 13.58 13.79
N GLY A 251 2.44 13.87 13.96
CA GLY A 251 1.51 12.96 14.60
C GLY A 251 0.31 13.67 15.24
N GLY A 252 -0.24 13.09 16.30
CA GLY A 252 -1.44 13.59 16.98
C GLY A 252 -2.72 13.20 16.26
N ALA A 253 -3.79 13.99 16.44
CA ALA A 253 -5.07 13.71 15.81
C ALA A 253 -5.75 14.95 15.20
N ASN A 254 -6.27 14.81 13.98
CA ASN A 254 -6.95 15.88 13.24
C ASN A 254 -6.10 17.14 13.01
N ASN A 255 -4.78 17.01 12.91
CA ASN A 255 -3.91 18.13 12.60
C ASN A 255 -3.83 18.35 11.09
N ARG A 256 -3.80 19.61 10.64
CA ARG A 256 -3.77 19.98 9.21
C ARG A 256 -2.62 20.96 8.93
N ALA A 257 -1.70 20.58 8.04
CA ALA A 257 -0.67 21.45 7.49
C ALA A 257 -0.97 21.70 6.00
N GLU A 258 -1.52 22.87 5.67
CA GLU A 258 -2.04 23.19 4.33
C GLU A 258 -1.21 24.21 3.56
N GLY A 259 -0.52 25.11 4.27
CA GLY A 259 0.37 26.07 3.62
C GLY A 259 1.64 25.39 3.08
N ASN A 260 2.23 25.96 2.04
CA ASN A 260 3.51 25.46 1.52
C ASN A 260 4.60 25.61 2.58
N ALA A 261 5.38 24.56 2.81
CA ALA A 261 6.36 24.44 3.89
C ALA A 261 5.78 24.67 5.29
N ALA A 262 4.47 24.44 5.48
CA ALA A 262 3.86 24.47 6.80
C ALA A 262 4.16 23.20 7.62
N SER A 263 4.16 23.33 8.94
CA SER A 263 4.42 22.21 9.84
C SER A 263 3.49 22.18 11.05
N VAL A 264 3.06 20.99 11.42
CA VAL A 264 2.39 20.73 12.69
C VAL A 264 3.10 19.60 13.43
N SER A 265 3.68 19.90 14.60
CA SER A 265 4.48 18.90 15.33
C SER A 265 3.63 17.89 16.10
N GLY A 266 2.33 18.13 16.29
CA GLY A 266 1.40 17.20 16.93
C GLY A 266 0.20 17.88 17.56
N GLY A 267 -0.39 17.24 18.58
CA GLY A 267 -1.55 17.75 19.31
C GLY A 267 -2.89 17.34 18.68
N PHE A 268 -3.93 18.13 18.94
CA PHE A 268 -5.30 17.86 18.48
C PHE A 268 -5.92 19.05 17.77
N LEU A 269 -6.47 18.86 16.57
CA LEU A 269 -7.16 19.91 15.80
C LEU A 269 -6.31 21.17 15.49
N ASN A 270 -4.98 21.04 15.38
CA ASN A 270 -4.14 22.18 15.03
C ASN A 270 -4.11 22.39 13.50
N VAL A 271 -4.12 23.65 13.05
CA VAL A 271 -4.13 24.03 11.63
C VAL A 271 -3.00 25.01 11.33
N ALA A 272 -2.14 24.67 10.37
CA ALA A 272 -1.11 25.54 9.81
C ALA A 272 -1.43 25.79 8.33
N SER A 273 -2.20 26.84 8.04
CA SER A 273 -2.72 27.15 6.70
C SER A 273 -1.90 28.23 5.96
N GLY A 274 -1.13 29.04 6.68
CA GLY A 274 -0.22 30.02 6.08
C GLY A 274 1.02 29.36 5.46
N ASN A 275 1.54 29.90 4.37
CA ASN A 275 2.82 29.43 3.83
C ASN A 275 3.94 29.65 4.86
N ARG A 276 4.80 28.65 5.06
CA ARG A 276 5.86 28.62 6.09
C ARG A 276 5.35 28.78 7.52
N SER A 277 4.05 28.55 7.76
CA SER A 277 3.48 28.63 9.10
C SER A 277 3.84 27.39 9.94
N SER A 278 3.78 27.53 11.26
CA SER A 278 4.06 26.41 12.16
C SER A 278 3.14 26.38 13.38
N VAL A 279 2.73 25.18 13.75
CA VAL A 279 2.11 24.91 15.06
C VAL A 279 2.90 23.82 15.76
N SER A 280 3.48 24.15 16.91
CA SER A 280 4.33 23.20 17.65
C SER A 280 3.53 22.17 18.47
N GLY A 281 2.23 22.40 18.68
CA GLY A 281 1.35 21.43 19.36
C GLY A 281 0.15 22.10 20.01
N GLY A 282 -0.37 21.47 21.07
CA GLY A 282 -1.54 21.95 21.79
C GLY A 282 -2.87 21.52 21.16
N GLN A 283 -3.92 22.29 21.40
CA GLN A 283 -5.27 22.00 20.89
C GLN A 283 -5.87 23.19 20.15
N GLU A 284 -6.46 22.93 18.99
CA GLU A 284 -7.27 23.89 18.21
C GLU A 284 -6.52 25.16 17.75
N ASN A 285 -5.18 25.13 17.76
CA ASN A 285 -4.38 26.29 17.38
C ASN A 285 -4.36 26.49 15.86
N GLU A 286 -4.36 27.74 15.42
CA GLU A 286 -4.38 28.12 14.01
C GLU A 286 -3.24 29.10 13.68
N ALA A 287 -2.39 28.75 12.72
CA ALA A 287 -1.38 29.62 12.14
C ALA A 287 -1.69 29.87 10.66
N ALA A 288 -2.29 31.02 10.34
CA ALA A 288 -2.86 31.34 9.03
C ALA A 288 -2.07 32.39 8.23
N GLY A 289 -1.30 33.25 8.90
CA GLY A 289 -0.45 34.24 8.21
C GLY A 289 0.81 33.62 7.59
N TYR A 290 1.39 34.27 6.58
CA TYR A 290 2.67 33.85 6.02
C TYR A 290 3.75 33.86 7.11
N GLY A 291 4.46 32.75 7.32
CA GLY A 291 5.51 32.65 8.35
C GLY A 291 4.99 32.81 9.79
N SER A 292 3.67 32.71 10.00
CA SER A 292 3.07 32.80 11.34
C SER A 292 3.42 31.57 12.19
N SER A 293 3.40 31.73 13.52
CA SER A 293 3.69 30.63 14.43
C SER A 293 2.82 30.61 15.67
N VAL A 294 2.40 29.41 16.06
CA VAL A 294 1.82 29.13 17.37
C VAL A 294 2.66 28.07 18.08
N SER A 295 3.25 28.43 19.22
CA SER A 295 4.11 27.49 19.96
C SER A 295 3.31 26.44 20.76
N GLY A 296 2.02 26.64 20.98
CA GLY A 296 1.13 25.67 21.61
C GLY A 296 0.01 26.34 22.40
N GLY A 297 -0.44 25.67 23.47
CA GLY A 297 -1.58 26.11 24.27
C GLY A 297 -2.90 25.63 23.68
N GLY A 298 -3.95 26.40 23.92
CA GLY A 298 -5.34 26.00 23.69
C GLY A 298 -5.86 25.08 24.79
N GLY A 299 -7.03 24.50 24.56
CA GLY A 299 -7.73 23.65 25.50
C GLY A 299 -8.94 22.96 24.86
N PRO A 300 -9.61 22.02 25.56
CA PRO A 300 -10.86 21.45 25.08
C PRO A 300 -11.92 22.55 24.95
N PRO A 301 -12.89 22.45 24.02
CA PRO A 301 -14.00 23.39 23.95
C PRO A 301 -14.62 23.55 25.34
N SER A 302 -14.83 24.79 25.80
CA SER A 302 -15.45 24.98 27.11
C SER A 302 -16.88 24.41 27.05
N PRO A 303 -17.27 23.50 27.96
CA PRO A 303 -18.59 22.88 27.93
C PRO A 303 -19.74 23.88 28.11
N GLU A 304 -19.45 25.10 28.60
CA GLU A 304 -20.46 26.17 28.74
C GLU A 304 -20.74 26.94 27.44
N ILE A 305 -19.79 27.00 26.50
CA ILE A 305 -19.88 27.91 25.33
C ILE A 305 -19.65 27.22 23.99
N GLY A 306 -19.10 26.01 23.94
CA GLY A 306 -18.83 25.32 22.67
C GLY A 306 -17.82 26.02 21.75
N GLU A 307 -17.20 27.10 22.21
CA GLU A 307 -16.26 27.90 21.43
C GLU A 307 -14.86 27.26 21.46
N PRO A 308 -14.13 27.30 20.33
CA PRO A 308 -12.75 26.83 20.27
C PRO A 308 -11.85 27.58 21.24
N GLN A 309 -10.99 26.86 21.98
CA GLN A 309 -10.08 27.50 22.94
C GLN A 309 -8.68 27.78 22.38
N GLY A 310 -8.45 27.42 21.12
CA GLY A 310 -7.15 27.55 20.47
C GLY A 310 -6.70 28.98 20.22
N ASN A 311 -5.38 29.14 20.08
CA ASN A 311 -4.74 30.39 19.74
C ASN A 311 -4.68 30.59 18.22
N LYS A 312 -4.75 31.85 17.76
CA LYS A 312 -4.78 32.20 16.34
C LYS A 312 -3.68 33.20 15.98
N ALA A 313 -2.75 32.81 15.11
CA ALA A 313 -1.75 33.68 14.50
C ALA A 313 -2.15 33.95 13.03
N LEU A 314 -2.86 35.05 12.81
CA LEU A 314 -3.55 35.39 11.56
C LEU A 314 -2.79 36.35 10.65
N GLY A 315 -1.92 37.20 11.22
CA GLY A 315 -1.12 38.17 10.46
C GLY A 315 0.17 37.55 9.92
N ASP A 316 0.72 38.12 8.85
CA ASP A 316 2.04 37.71 8.35
C ASP A 316 3.11 37.92 9.42
N TYR A 317 3.95 36.92 9.64
CA TYR A 317 4.96 36.86 10.70
C TYR A 317 4.40 37.07 12.11
N SER A 318 3.10 36.85 12.31
CA SER A 318 2.49 36.93 13.64
C SER A 318 2.89 35.74 14.51
N VAL A 319 2.98 35.98 15.81
CA VAL A 319 3.43 34.98 16.78
C VAL A 319 2.46 34.89 17.95
N VAL A 320 2.04 33.68 18.28
CA VAL A 320 1.44 33.38 19.58
C VAL A 320 2.29 32.34 20.31
N ALA A 321 2.94 32.72 21.41
CA ALA A 321 3.82 31.81 22.13
C ALA A 321 3.07 30.83 23.06
N GLY A 322 1.79 31.05 23.35
CA GLY A 322 0.96 30.08 24.08
C GLY A 322 -0.30 30.69 24.70
N GLY A 323 -0.81 30.06 25.76
CA GLY A 323 -2.03 30.49 26.44
C GLY A 323 -3.30 29.95 25.81
N GLN A 324 -4.43 30.62 26.03
CA GLN A 324 -5.75 30.21 25.53
C GLN A 324 -6.45 31.39 24.86
N VAL A 325 -7.15 31.14 23.75
CA VAL A 325 -7.98 32.12 23.04
C VAL A 325 -7.22 33.41 22.63
N ASN A 326 -5.90 33.32 22.47
CA ASN A 326 -5.09 34.48 22.08
C ASN A 326 -5.13 34.68 20.55
N VAL A 327 -5.13 35.93 20.10
CA VAL A 327 -5.15 36.29 18.67
C VAL A 327 -4.04 37.28 18.35
N ALA A 328 -3.15 36.93 17.43
CA ALA A 328 -2.18 37.85 16.83
C ALA A 328 -2.54 38.03 15.35
N GLY A 329 -2.96 39.22 14.93
CA GLY A 329 -3.38 39.55 13.58
C GLY A 329 -4.77 40.18 13.52
N PRO A 330 -5.18 40.76 12.37
CA PRO A 330 -4.59 40.56 11.04
C PRO A 330 -3.34 41.40 10.74
N GLY A 331 -3.01 42.40 11.57
CA GLY A 331 -1.80 43.20 11.37
C GLY A 331 -0.52 42.35 11.35
N PRO A 332 0.39 42.57 10.37
CA PRO A 332 1.64 41.81 10.28
C PRO A 332 2.55 42.11 11.46
N ASN A 333 3.43 41.16 11.80
CA ASN A 333 4.38 41.23 12.91
C ASN A 333 3.73 41.46 14.29
N SER A 334 2.44 41.12 14.43
CA SER A 334 1.75 41.18 15.72
C SER A 334 2.18 40.01 16.62
N THR A 335 2.30 40.25 17.92
CA THR A 335 2.77 39.23 18.87
C THR A 335 1.90 39.15 20.11
N VAL A 336 1.51 37.94 20.48
CA VAL A 336 0.96 37.64 21.81
C VAL A 336 1.84 36.61 22.50
N THR A 337 2.47 36.96 23.61
CA THR A 337 3.36 36.02 24.31
C THR A 337 2.60 34.97 25.12
N GLY A 338 1.37 35.25 25.57
CA GLY A 338 0.54 34.26 26.25
C GLY A 338 -0.68 34.85 26.96
N GLY A 339 -1.12 34.19 28.02
CA GLY A 339 -2.29 34.59 28.80
C GLY A 339 -3.61 34.05 28.23
N ASN A 340 -4.72 34.71 28.57
CA ASN A 340 -6.05 34.31 28.16
C ASN A 340 -6.75 35.44 27.39
N ASN A 341 -7.31 35.13 26.23
CA ASN A 341 -8.12 36.07 25.45
C ASN A 341 -7.44 37.42 25.13
N ASN A 342 -6.12 37.41 24.90
CA ASN A 342 -5.37 38.60 24.49
C ASN A 342 -5.33 38.74 22.97
N LYS A 343 -5.44 39.96 22.47
CA LYS A 343 -5.55 40.27 21.04
C LYS A 343 -4.54 41.35 20.63
N ALA A 344 -3.57 41.01 19.79
CA ALA A 344 -2.67 41.95 19.13
C ALA A 344 -3.10 42.10 17.66
N LEU A 345 -3.91 43.11 17.35
CA LEU A 345 -4.60 43.25 16.06
C LEU A 345 -3.89 44.21 15.09
N GLY A 346 -3.17 45.20 15.61
CA GLY A 346 -2.46 46.21 14.81
C GLY A 346 -1.13 45.71 14.24
N SER A 347 -0.64 46.35 13.17
CA SER A 347 0.70 46.08 12.62
C SER A 347 1.77 46.34 13.69
N PHE A 348 2.71 45.41 13.89
CA PHE A 348 3.73 45.49 14.95
C PHE A 348 3.16 45.66 16.37
N SER A 349 1.88 45.35 16.59
CA SER A 349 1.29 45.41 17.93
C SER A 349 1.77 44.24 18.80
N SER A 350 1.81 44.45 20.12
CA SER A 350 2.25 43.42 21.05
C SER A 350 1.40 43.36 22.32
N VAL A 351 1.14 42.14 22.78
CA VAL A 351 0.58 41.88 24.11
C VAL A 351 1.45 40.83 24.80
N THR A 352 2.12 41.22 25.89
CA THR A 352 3.02 40.32 26.62
C THR A 352 2.27 39.27 27.44
N GLY A 353 1.01 39.49 27.79
CA GLY A 353 0.18 38.51 28.47
C GLY A 353 -1.00 39.12 29.19
N GLY A 354 -1.49 38.44 30.23
CA GLY A 354 -2.64 38.87 31.02
C GLY A 354 -3.96 38.26 30.56
N ASP A 355 -5.07 38.93 30.83
CA ASP A 355 -6.43 38.47 30.55
C ASP A 355 -7.25 39.53 29.80
N GLY A 356 -7.72 39.23 28.59
CA GLY A 356 -8.67 40.08 27.87
C GLY A 356 -8.10 41.41 27.36
N ASN A 357 -6.80 41.51 27.07
CA ASN A 357 -6.19 42.75 26.57
C ASN A 357 -6.30 42.86 25.03
N VAL A 358 -6.47 44.08 24.50
CA VAL A 358 -6.61 44.34 23.05
C VAL A 358 -5.69 45.48 22.60
N ALA A 359 -4.64 45.16 21.84
CA ALA A 359 -3.74 46.11 21.20
C ALA A 359 -4.09 46.23 19.70
N SER A 360 -4.82 47.28 19.30
CA SER A 360 -5.30 47.46 17.92
C SER A 360 -4.57 48.56 17.14
N GLY A 361 -3.90 49.49 17.80
CA GLY A 361 -3.09 50.52 17.14
C GLY A 361 -1.81 49.95 16.50
N SER A 362 -1.31 50.56 15.44
CA SER A 362 0.00 50.19 14.87
C SER A 362 1.11 50.49 15.87
N PHE A 363 2.06 49.59 16.07
CA PHE A 363 3.12 49.68 17.10
C PHE A 363 2.60 49.81 18.55
N SER A 364 1.32 49.52 18.80
CA SER A 364 0.77 49.54 20.16
C SER A 364 1.32 48.39 21.01
N SER A 365 1.42 48.60 22.32
CA SER A 365 1.95 47.62 23.26
C SER A 365 1.11 47.55 24.52
N ILE A 366 0.84 46.32 24.97
CA ILE A 366 0.28 46.05 26.29
C ILE A 366 1.22 45.12 27.03
N THR A 367 1.84 45.62 28.11
CA THR A 367 2.84 44.86 28.87
C THR A 367 2.23 43.80 29.81
N GLY A 368 0.90 43.83 29.99
CA GLY A 368 0.14 42.84 30.73
C GLY A 368 -1.07 43.42 31.44
N GLY A 369 -1.63 42.65 32.38
CA GLY A 369 -2.77 43.05 33.18
C GLY A 369 -4.10 42.54 32.63
N ARG A 370 -5.21 43.23 32.91
CA ARG A 370 -6.56 42.75 32.58
C ARG A 370 -7.42 43.79 31.90
N SER A 371 -8.07 43.41 30.79
CA SER A 371 -9.08 44.23 30.11
C SER A 371 -8.57 45.61 29.68
N ASN A 372 -7.31 45.70 29.24
CA ASN A 372 -6.75 46.94 28.70
C ASN A 372 -6.98 47.03 27.18
N THR A 373 -7.14 48.26 26.65
CA THR A 373 -7.24 48.55 25.22
C THR A 373 -6.21 49.60 24.80
N ALA A 374 -5.35 49.26 23.85
CA ALA A 374 -4.38 50.16 23.22
C ALA A 374 -4.77 50.36 21.74
N GLY A 375 -5.65 51.32 21.47
CA GLY A 375 -6.20 51.62 20.14
C GLY A 375 -5.40 52.62 19.32
N GLY A 376 -4.73 53.57 19.97
CA GLY A 376 -3.85 54.54 19.30
C GLY A 376 -2.54 53.92 18.81
N SER A 377 -2.01 54.47 17.72
CA SER A 377 -0.67 54.15 17.21
C SER A 377 0.39 54.48 18.25
N TYR A 378 1.35 53.59 18.46
CA TYR A 378 2.37 53.68 19.51
C TYR A 378 1.83 53.77 20.96
N ALA A 379 0.54 53.50 21.18
CA ALA A 379 -0.02 53.48 22.54
C ALA A 379 0.65 52.39 23.38
N SER A 380 1.01 52.71 24.63
CA SER A 380 1.53 51.74 25.59
C SER A 380 0.67 51.73 26.84
N VAL A 381 0.18 50.54 27.21
CA VAL A 381 -0.77 50.36 28.31
C VAL A 381 -0.35 49.22 29.23
N SER A 382 -0.61 49.37 30.53
CA SER A 382 -0.46 48.32 31.55
C SER A 382 -1.50 48.51 32.64
N GLY A 383 -1.77 47.49 33.46
CA GLY A 383 -2.68 47.58 34.59
C GLY A 383 -4.05 46.94 34.33
N THR A 384 -5.14 47.58 34.76
CA THR A 384 -6.49 46.99 34.65
C THR A 384 -7.50 48.01 34.15
N CYS A 385 -8.30 47.61 33.16
CA CYS A 385 -9.39 48.41 32.59
C CYS A 385 -8.95 49.78 32.02
N ASN A 386 -7.73 49.88 31.49
CA ASN A 386 -7.25 51.11 30.85
C ASN A 386 -7.58 51.14 29.36
N ARG A 387 -7.81 52.34 28.81
CA ARG A 387 -8.12 52.54 27.38
C ARG A 387 -7.40 53.77 26.82
N VAL A 388 -6.59 53.58 25.78
CA VAL A 388 -5.84 54.64 25.07
C VAL A 388 -6.16 54.59 23.58
N GLU A 389 -6.77 55.63 23.02
CA GLU A 389 -7.36 55.61 21.65
C GLU A 389 -6.84 56.72 20.71
N ALA A 390 -6.05 57.68 21.22
CA ALA A 390 -5.63 58.85 20.43
C ALA A 390 -4.24 58.67 19.80
N ASP A 391 -4.08 59.14 18.56
CA ASP A 391 -2.81 59.20 17.81
C ASP A 391 -2.02 60.51 18.04
N GLU A 392 -2.48 61.40 18.93
CA GLU A 392 -1.95 62.75 19.01
C GLU A 392 -0.57 62.81 19.69
N CYS A 393 0.47 62.92 18.86
CA CYS A 393 1.65 63.69 19.24
C CYS A 393 1.23 65.15 19.36
N GLY A 394 0.80 65.56 20.55
CA GLY A 394 0.60 66.97 20.86
C GLY A 394 1.92 67.72 20.66
N ILE A 395 2.02 68.48 19.58
CA ILE A 395 2.95 69.59 19.52
C ILE A 395 2.39 70.61 20.51
N THR A 396 2.88 70.61 21.75
CA THR A 396 2.61 71.70 22.67
C THR A 396 3.33 72.95 22.15
N PRO A 397 2.64 74.03 21.79
CA PRO A 397 3.28 75.30 21.46
C PRO A 397 3.99 75.94 22.66
#